data_AF-A0A660UU19-F1
#
_entry.id   AF-A0A660UU19-F1
#
_cell.length_a   1.000
_cell.length_b   1.000
_cell.length_c   1.000
_cell.angle_alpha   90.00
_cell.angle_beta   90.00
_cell.angle_gamma   90.00
#
_symmetry.space_group_name_H-M   'P 1'
#
loop_
_entity.id
_entity.type
_entity.pdbx_description
1 polymer ?
#
loop_
_entity_poly.entity_id
_entity_poly.type
_entity_poly.pdbx_seq_one_letter_code
_entity_poly.pdbx_strand_id
1 'polypeptide(L)'
;MVKKGSTMKIMALLVLLLLPGFIFAQDDWHTANQATVGWDAVTTLENGDPVPPNDTVTYKVYLRDYNTGDETLLTTDGNGISETQYTITFDNEGLYIAGVSAVRLPEGETDPLESTICWSDMPDCVDSGGGTFGIKFFHVVSTPHGLRIIN
;
A
#
# COMPACT_ATOMS: atom_id res chain seq x y z
N MET A 1 -46.97 -38.67 26.86
CA MET A 1 -46.83 -37.20 26.85
C MET A 1 -45.34 -36.86 26.66
N VAL A 2 -44.92 -36.58 25.42
CA VAL A 2 -43.52 -36.31 25.08
C VAL A 2 -43.23 -34.82 25.30
N LYS A 3 -42.30 -34.49 26.21
CA LYS A 3 -41.86 -33.11 26.49
C LYS A 3 -41.11 -32.55 25.26
N LYS A 4 -41.86 -31.91 24.36
CA LYS A 4 -41.38 -31.17 23.20
C LYS A 4 -41.06 -29.74 23.65
N GLY A 5 -39.84 -29.48 24.14
CA GLY A 5 -39.56 -28.15 24.71
C GLY A 5 -38.11 -27.80 25.02
N SER A 6 -37.11 -28.53 24.52
CA SER A 6 -35.69 -28.23 24.82
C SER A 6 -34.83 -27.94 23.58
N THR A 7 -35.18 -28.49 22.41
CA THR A 7 -34.38 -28.37 21.18
C THR A 7 -34.47 -27.01 20.49
N MET A 8 -35.47 -26.19 20.78
CA MET A 8 -35.68 -24.90 20.10
C MET A 8 -34.81 -23.76 20.66
N LYS A 9 -34.25 -23.89 21.87
CA LYS A 9 -33.38 -22.86 22.47
C LYS A 9 -31.91 -23.01 22.09
N ILE A 10 -31.45 -24.24 21.79
CA ILE A 10 -30.05 -24.52 21.40
C ILE A 10 -29.81 -24.09 19.94
N MET A 11 -30.84 -24.16 19.08
CA MET A 11 -30.75 -23.75 17.68
C MET A 11 -30.55 -22.22 17.52
N ALA A 12 -31.18 -21.41 18.39
CA ALA A 12 -31.05 -19.95 18.33
C ALA A 12 -29.66 -19.45 18.78
N LEU A 13 -28.96 -20.23 19.63
CA LEU A 13 -27.61 -19.90 20.10
C LEU A 13 -26.54 -20.24 19.04
N LEU A 14 -26.79 -21.22 18.16
CA LEU A 14 -25.83 -21.65 17.14
C LEU A 14 -25.83 -20.72 15.91
N VAL A 15 -26.94 -20.04 15.62
CA VAL A 15 -27.06 -19.09 14.49
C VAL A 15 -26.35 -17.76 14.77
N LEU A 16 -26.16 -17.39 16.04
CA LEU A 16 -25.41 -16.19 16.43
C LEU A 16 -23.88 -16.40 16.36
N LEU A 17 -23.42 -17.65 16.28
CA LEU A 17 -22.00 -18.05 16.20
C LEU A 17 -21.48 -18.18 14.75
N LEU A 18 -22.33 -17.91 13.76
CA LEU A 18 -22.06 -18.04 12.33
C LEU A 18 -22.16 -16.70 11.59
N LEU A 19 -21.86 -15.59 12.25
CA LEU A 19 -21.47 -14.38 11.54
C LEU A 19 -19.96 -14.49 11.28
N PRO A 20 -19.50 -14.99 10.12
CA PRO A 20 -18.14 -14.70 9.70
C PRO A 20 -18.04 -13.18 9.68
N GLY A 21 -17.23 -12.62 10.57
CA GLY A 21 -16.80 -11.24 10.47
C GLY A 21 -16.10 -11.13 9.13
N PHE A 22 -16.80 -10.59 8.14
CA PHE A 22 -16.17 -10.08 6.94
C PHE A 22 -15.30 -8.92 7.43
N ILE A 23 -14.06 -9.23 7.76
CA ILE A 23 -13.00 -8.24 7.86
C ILE A 23 -12.79 -7.82 6.41
N PHE A 24 -13.55 -6.81 5.97
CA PHE A 24 -13.23 -6.11 4.76
C PHE A 24 -11.80 -5.60 4.93
N ALA A 25 -10.89 -6.00 4.03
CA ALA A 25 -9.64 -5.29 3.84
C ALA A 25 -10.02 -3.83 3.60
N GLN A 26 -9.85 -3.00 4.62
CA GLN A 26 -10.24 -1.60 4.54
C GLN A 26 -9.11 -0.89 3.84
N ASP A 27 -9.34 -0.50 2.58
CA ASP A 27 -8.47 0.43 1.88
C ASP A 27 -8.58 1.79 2.59
N ASP A 28 -7.57 2.14 3.40
CA ASP A 28 -7.49 3.48 3.96
C ASP A 28 -7.06 4.47 2.86
N TRP A 29 -7.84 5.52 2.65
CA TRP A 29 -7.62 6.46 1.56
C TRP A 29 -7.25 7.83 2.11
N HIS A 30 -6.00 8.22 1.94
CA HIS A 30 -5.47 9.49 2.44
C HIS A 30 -5.59 10.59 1.40
N THR A 31 -6.16 11.74 1.74
CA THR A 31 -6.17 12.91 0.83
C THR A 31 -4.92 13.76 1.04
N ALA A 32 -4.07 13.89 0.04
CA ALA A 32 -2.84 14.66 0.14
C ALA A 32 -2.32 15.12 -1.24
N ASN A 33 -1.60 16.25 -1.26
CA ASN A 33 -0.84 16.72 -2.43
C ASN A 33 0.60 16.16 -2.48
N GLN A 34 1.09 15.70 -1.34
CA GLN A 34 2.31 14.92 -1.21
C GLN A 34 2.10 13.85 -0.15
N ALA A 35 2.64 12.65 -0.37
CA ALA A 35 2.58 11.56 0.59
C ALA A 35 3.95 10.92 0.73
N THR A 36 4.39 10.72 1.97
CA THR A 36 5.61 9.95 2.25
C THR A 36 5.22 8.51 2.56
N VAL A 37 5.74 7.59 1.75
CA VAL A 37 5.60 6.14 1.96
C VAL A 37 6.91 5.60 2.53
N GLY A 38 6.83 4.63 3.43
CA GLY A 38 7.97 3.96 4.03
C GLY A 38 7.83 2.45 3.96
N TRP A 39 8.95 1.74 4.04
CA TRP A 39 9.02 0.28 4.03
C TRP A 39 10.19 -0.19 4.89
N ASP A 40 10.23 -1.49 5.18
CA ASP A 40 11.35 -2.10 5.90
C ASP A 40 12.51 -2.43 4.95
N ALA A 41 13.73 -2.33 5.48
CA ALA A 41 14.91 -2.75 4.74
C ALA A 41 14.87 -4.27 4.47
N VAL A 42 15.23 -4.66 3.25
CA VAL A 42 15.26 -6.06 2.83
C VAL A 42 16.52 -6.70 3.36
N THR A 43 16.36 -7.70 4.22
CA THR A 43 17.47 -8.40 4.89
C THR A 43 17.59 -9.87 4.49
N THR A 44 16.62 -10.40 3.75
CA THR A 44 16.57 -11.79 3.30
C THR A 44 16.29 -11.91 1.80
N LEU A 45 16.81 -12.95 1.18
CA LEU A 45 16.50 -13.40 -0.17
C LEU A 45 15.15 -14.13 -0.22
N GLU A 46 14.65 -14.38 -1.44
CA GLU A 46 13.37 -15.09 -1.66
C GLU A 46 13.36 -16.51 -1.06
N ASN A 47 14.52 -17.17 -1.01
CA ASN A 47 14.67 -18.49 -0.39
C ASN A 47 14.80 -18.46 1.16
N GLY A 48 14.77 -17.26 1.77
CA GLY A 48 14.88 -17.04 3.21
C GLY A 48 16.32 -16.89 3.74
N ASP A 49 17.35 -17.06 2.91
CA ASP A 49 18.74 -16.82 3.32
C ASP A 49 18.99 -15.32 3.53
N PRO A 50 19.92 -14.91 4.42
CA PRO A 50 20.28 -13.51 4.58
C PRO A 50 20.90 -12.95 3.29
N VAL A 51 20.64 -11.67 3.00
CA VAL A 51 21.34 -10.96 1.92
C VAL A 51 22.85 -10.95 2.22
N PRO A 52 23.72 -11.37 1.28
CA PRO A 52 25.16 -11.31 1.48
C PRO A 52 25.63 -9.89 1.81
N PRO A 53 26.60 -9.72 2.74
CA PRO A 53 26.97 -8.41 3.28
C PRO A 53 27.62 -7.46 2.29
N ASN A 54 28.12 -7.97 1.16
CA ASN A 54 28.78 -7.17 0.13
C ASN A 54 27.83 -6.82 -1.03
N ASP A 55 26.60 -7.32 -1.01
CA ASP A 55 25.61 -6.99 -2.01
C ASP A 55 25.00 -5.62 -1.71
N THR A 56 24.69 -4.88 -2.77
CA THR A 56 23.98 -3.61 -2.64
C THR A 56 22.49 -3.85 -2.83
N VAL A 57 21.67 -3.26 -1.95
CA VAL A 57 20.20 -3.24 -2.08
C VAL A 57 19.72 -1.80 -2.20
N THR A 58 18.97 -1.52 -3.25
CA THR A 58 18.28 -0.25 -3.50
C THR A 58 16.79 -0.51 -3.78
N TYR A 59 16.01 0.55 -3.88
CA TYR A 59 14.55 0.49 -4.00
C TYR A 59 14.06 1.36 -5.15
N LYS A 60 13.22 0.77 -6.01
CA LYS A 60 12.45 1.52 -7.00
C LYS A 60 11.06 1.76 -6.47
N VAL A 61 10.62 3.01 -6.59
CA VAL A 61 9.29 3.43 -6.14
C VAL A 61 8.42 3.68 -7.36
N TYR A 62 7.23 3.12 -7.31
CA TYR A 62 6.24 3.16 -8.37
C TYR A 62 4.96 3.82 -7.89
N LEU A 63 4.24 4.42 -8.82
CA LEU A 63 2.88 4.90 -8.62
C LEU A 63 1.98 4.25 -9.65
N ARG A 64 0.85 3.70 -9.21
CA ARG A 64 -0.19 3.16 -10.09
C ARG A 64 -1.46 3.98 -9.94
N ASP A 65 -2.02 4.43 -11.04
CA ASP A 65 -3.37 5.00 -11.04
C ASP A 65 -4.39 3.87 -10.84
N TYR A 66 -5.23 4.00 -9.80
CA TYR A 66 -6.16 2.96 -9.38
C TYR A 66 -7.26 2.67 -10.41
N ASN A 67 -7.65 3.67 -11.21
CA ASN A 67 -8.77 3.54 -12.13
C ASN A 67 -8.34 2.99 -13.50
N THR A 68 -7.17 3.39 -13.97
CA THR A 68 -6.63 3.03 -15.28
C THR A 68 -5.68 1.84 -15.22
N GLY A 69 -5.02 1.64 -14.08
CA GLY A 69 -3.94 0.67 -13.91
C GLY A 69 -2.60 1.14 -14.48
N ASP A 70 -2.49 2.40 -14.94
CA ASP A 70 -1.25 2.94 -15.49
C ASP A 70 -0.19 3.06 -14.40
N GLU A 71 1.00 2.52 -14.66
CA GLU A 71 2.14 2.50 -13.72
C GLU A 71 3.24 3.48 -14.17
N THR A 72 3.79 4.21 -13.20
CA THR A 72 4.89 5.16 -13.41
C THR A 72 6.02 4.89 -12.41
N LEU A 73 7.25 4.74 -12.89
CA LEU A 73 8.46 4.70 -12.06
C LEU A 73 8.81 6.12 -11.60
N LEU A 74 8.96 6.33 -10.30
CA LEU A 74 9.23 7.64 -9.70
C LEU A 74 10.71 7.89 -9.37
N THR A 75 11.50 6.83 -9.17
CA THR A 75 12.95 6.95 -8.91
C THR A 75 13.71 7.23 -10.21
N THR A 76 14.46 8.33 -10.26
CA THR A 76 14.90 9.00 -11.50
C THR A 76 16.08 8.37 -12.23
N ASP A 77 16.86 7.48 -11.61
CA ASP A 77 18.09 6.94 -12.18
C ASP A 77 17.98 5.48 -12.65
N GLY A 78 16.80 4.86 -12.49
CA GLY A 78 16.58 3.45 -12.82
C GLY A 78 17.37 2.46 -11.93
N ASN A 79 18.22 2.94 -11.03
CA ASN A 79 18.96 2.15 -10.06
C ASN A 79 18.27 2.16 -8.69
N GLY A 80 17.34 3.08 -8.47
CA GLY A 80 16.58 3.18 -7.24
C GLY A 80 17.31 4.00 -6.17
N ILE A 81 16.74 4.03 -4.97
CA ILE A 81 17.25 4.78 -3.82
C ILE A 81 17.68 3.83 -2.70
N SER A 82 18.58 4.29 -1.83
CA SER A 82 19.05 3.49 -0.68
C SER A 82 18.15 3.64 0.56
N GLU A 83 17.41 4.74 0.59
CA GLU A 83 16.50 5.14 1.63
C GLU A 83 15.27 4.23 1.67
N THR A 84 14.75 4.00 2.86
CA THR A 84 13.56 3.16 3.09
C THR A 84 12.27 3.97 3.18
N GLN A 85 12.28 5.15 2.57
CA GLN A 85 11.12 6.04 2.46
C GLN A 85 11.24 6.93 1.24
N TYR A 86 10.09 7.34 0.69
CA TYR A 86 10.02 8.22 -0.47
C TYR A 86 8.82 9.15 -0.40
N THR A 87 9.03 10.43 -0.71
CA THR A 87 7.96 11.43 -0.79
C THR A 87 7.47 11.56 -2.23
N ILE A 88 6.25 11.11 -2.46
CA ILE A 88 5.54 11.20 -3.73
C ILE A 88 4.89 12.59 -3.81
N THR A 89 5.16 13.31 -4.90
CA THR A 89 4.45 14.55 -5.25
C THR A 89 3.51 14.27 -6.42
N PHE A 90 2.26 14.70 -6.29
CA PHE A 90 1.24 14.42 -7.29
C PHE A 90 1.00 15.63 -8.18
N ASP A 91 1.08 15.42 -9.49
CA ASP A 91 0.89 16.49 -10.49
C ASP A 91 -0.51 16.51 -11.11
N ASN A 92 -1.23 15.38 -11.06
CA ASN A 92 -2.57 15.21 -11.65
C ASN A 92 -3.53 14.65 -10.61
N GLU A 93 -4.76 15.16 -10.55
CA GLU A 93 -5.79 14.60 -9.67
C GLU A 93 -6.05 13.13 -9.97
N GLY A 94 -6.29 12.34 -8.91
CA GLY A 94 -6.48 10.91 -9.09
C GLY A 94 -6.56 10.11 -7.80
N LEU A 95 -6.73 8.81 -8.00
CA LEU A 95 -6.66 7.77 -6.96
C LEU A 95 -5.42 6.94 -7.27
N TYR A 96 -4.52 6.81 -6.31
CA TYR A 96 -3.22 6.21 -6.51
C TYR A 96 -2.90 5.13 -5.49
N ILE A 97 -2.18 4.11 -5.96
CA ILE A 97 -1.57 3.05 -5.16
C ILE A 97 -0.06 3.18 -5.28
N ALA A 98 0.65 3.11 -4.16
CA ALA A 98 2.11 3.16 -4.14
C ALA A 98 2.69 1.74 -4.26
N GLY A 99 3.82 1.60 -4.94
CA GLY A 99 4.52 0.34 -5.09
C GLY A 99 6.01 0.47 -4.84
N VAL A 100 6.64 -0.58 -4.30
CA VAL A 100 8.09 -0.64 -4.10
C VAL A 100 8.63 -1.97 -4.59
N SER A 101 9.71 -1.96 -5.37
CA SER A 101 10.52 -3.16 -5.63
C SER A 101 11.92 -2.99 -5.05
N ALA A 102 12.49 -4.09 -4.57
CA ALA A 102 13.88 -4.15 -4.16
C ALA A 102 14.75 -4.53 -5.36
N VAL A 103 15.90 -3.88 -5.49
CA VAL A 103 16.89 -4.11 -6.51
C VAL A 103 18.18 -4.52 -5.81
N ARG A 104 18.63 -5.76 -6.04
CA ARG A 104 19.87 -6.31 -5.49
C ARG A 104 20.93 -6.36 -6.58
N LEU A 105 22.10 -5.79 -6.31
CA LEU A 105 23.29 -5.97 -7.13
C LEU A 105 24.31 -6.81 -6.36
N PRO A 106 24.50 -8.09 -6.73
CA PRO A 106 25.50 -8.93 -6.10
C PRO A 106 26.93 -8.41 -6.29
N GLU A 107 27.81 -8.67 -5.32
CA GLU A 107 29.21 -8.26 -5.42
C GLU A 107 29.88 -8.84 -6.68
N GLY A 108 30.46 -7.96 -7.49
CA GLY A 108 31.20 -8.35 -8.71
C GLY A 108 30.34 -8.55 -9.95
N GLU A 109 29.02 -8.45 -9.83
CA GLU A 109 28.08 -8.51 -10.96
C GLU A 109 27.79 -7.11 -11.52
N THR A 110 27.38 -7.06 -12.79
CA THR A 110 26.93 -5.82 -13.46
C THR A 110 25.42 -5.72 -13.59
N ASP A 111 24.74 -6.85 -13.58
CA ASP A 111 23.31 -6.94 -13.86
C ASP A 111 22.52 -7.04 -12.54
N PRO A 112 21.65 -6.07 -12.24
CA PRO A 112 20.86 -6.11 -11.02
C PRO A 112 19.72 -7.12 -11.12
N LEU A 113 19.33 -7.68 -9.97
CA LEU A 113 18.18 -8.55 -9.79
C LEU A 113 17.07 -7.76 -9.10
N GLU A 114 15.87 -7.78 -9.66
CA GLU A 114 14.72 -7.02 -9.15
C GLU A 114 13.62 -7.96 -8.60
N SER A 115 13.03 -7.58 -7.47
CA SER A 115 11.89 -8.29 -6.88
C SER A 115 10.59 -7.99 -7.63
N THR A 116 9.55 -8.77 -7.35
CA THR A 116 8.18 -8.32 -7.66
C THR A 116 7.87 -7.02 -6.90
N ILE A 117 7.01 -6.17 -7.47
CA ILE A 117 6.58 -4.93 -6.83
C ILE A 117 5.60 -5.28 -5.71
N CYS A 118 5.88 -4.79 -4.50
CA CYS A 118 4.92 -4.80 -3.41
C CYS A 118 4.05 -3.55 -3.48
N TRP A 119 2.74 -3.73 -3.69
CA TRP A 119 1.78 -2.63 -3.81
C TRP A 119 1.05 -2.38 -2.50
N SER A 120 0.67 -1.12 -2.24
CA SER A 120 -0.06 -0.73 -1.03
C SER A 120 -1.48 -1.29 -0.95
N ASP A 121 -2.00 -1.86 -2.04
CA ASP A 121 -3.27 -2.60 -2.08
C ASP A 121 -3.10 -4.13 -1.98
N MET A 122 -1.89 -4.62 -1.72
CA MET A 122 -1.61 -6.03 -1.44
C MET A 122 -1.50 -6.26 0.07
N PRO A 123 -2.38 -7.08 0.67
CA PRO A 123 -2.37 -7.33 2.11
C PRO A 123 -1.03 -7.88 2.66
N ASP A 124 -0.32 -8.66 1.86
CA ASP A 124 0.98 -9.24 2.25
C ASP A 124 2.14 -8.23 2.16
N CYS A 125 1.90 -7.03 1.62
CA CYS A 125 2.89 -5.98 1.41
C CYS A 125 2.81 -4.83 2.40
N VAL A 126 1.74 -4.78 3.19
CA VAL A 126 1.51 -3.73 4.18
C VAL A 126 1.76 -4.30 5.58
N ASP A 127 2.18 -3.45 6.51
CA ASP A 127 2.44 -3.85 7.89
C ASP A 127 1.22 -4.58 8.47
N SER A 128 1.48 -5.58 9.33
CA SER A 128 0.48 -6.49 9.91
C SER A 128 -0.64 -5.84 10.76
N GLY A 129 -0.71 -4.51 10.79
CA GLY A 129 -1.80 -3.73 11.38
C GLY A 129 -2.20 -2.47 10.57
N GLY A 130 -1.58 -2.21 9.42
CA GLY A 130 -1.80 -0.99 8.63
C GLY A 130 -3.01 -1.03 7.70
N GLY A 131 -3.45 -2.23 7.30
CA GLY A 131 -4.44 -2.38 6.24
C GLY A 131 -3.87 -1.95 4.88
N THR A 132 -4.57 -2.30 3.81
CA THR A 132 -4.27 -1.77 2.49
C THR A 132 -4.56 -0.27 2.47
N PHE A 133 -3.85 0.50 1.65
CA PHE A 133 -4.05 1.94 1.58
C PHE A 133 -3.82 2.51 0.19
N GLY A 134 -4.40 3.70 -0.04
CA GLY A 134 -4.24 4.49 -1.25
C GLY A 134 -4.19 5.99 -0.98
N ILE A 135 -3.81 6.76 -1.98
CA ILE A 135 -3.72 8.22 -1.92
C ILE A 135 -4.73 8.85 -2.89
N LYS A 136 -5.46 9.85 -2.41
CA LYS A 136 -6.36 10.70 -3.20
C LYS A 136 -5.74 12.06 -3.34
N PHE A 137 -5.58 12.55 -4.57
CA PHE A 137 -5.13 13.92 -4.82
C PHE A 137 -6.20 14.71 -5.56
N PHE A 138 -6.43 15.93 -5.08
CA PHE A 138 -7.28 16.95 -5.69
C PHE A 138 -6.54 18.29 -5.66
N HIS A 139 -6.66 19.08 -6.73
CA HIS A 139 -6.15 20.44 -6.75
C HIS A 139 -6.96 21.31 -5.79
N VAL A 140 -6.26 22.21 -5.10
CA VAL A 140 -6.92 23.27 -4.32
C VAL A 140 -7.51 24.31 -5.27
N VAL A 141 -8.72 24.77 -4.96
CA VAL A 141 -9.37 25.84 -5.74
C VAL A 141 -8.55 27.14 -5.68
N SER A 142 -8.63 27.94 -6.75
CA SER A 142 -7.96 29.25 -6.79
C SER A 142 -8.46 30.18 -5.69
N THR A 143 -7.59 31.05 -5.19
CA THR A 143 -7.94 32.08 -4.20
C THR A 143 -9.12 32.94 -4.71
N PRO A 144 -10.16 33.18 -3.90
CA PRO A 144 -11.26 34.04 -4.31
C PRO A 144 -10.78 35.50 -4.46
N HIS A 145 -11.27 36.17 -5.50
CA HIS A 145 -11.00 37.58 -5.79
C HIS A 145 -12.30 38.41 -5.82
N GLY A 146 -12.19 39.73 -5.69
CA GLY A 146 -13.34 40.65 -5.83
C GLY A 146 -14.25 40.73 -4.61
N LEU A 147 -13.70 40.53 -3.41
CA LEU A 147 -14.42 40.73 -2.14
C LEU A 147 -14.95 42.17 -2.06
N ARG A 148 -16.27 42.31 -1.87
CA ARG A 148 -16.96 43.59 -1.74
C ARG A 148 -18.10 43.47 -0.73
N ILE A 149 -18.36 44.55 0.01
CA ILE A 149 -19.52 44.64 0.90
C ILE A 149 -20.77 44.81 0.03
N ILE A 150 -21.82 44.05 0.33
CA ILE A 150 -23.15 44.23 -0.26
C ILE A 150 -24.01 44.91 0.80
N ASN A 151 -24.38 46.16 0.52
CA ASN A 151 -25.35 46.94 1.28
C ASN A 151 -26.59 47.17 0.42
#